data_AF-A0AAN5D493-F1
#
_entry.id   AF-A0AAN5D493-F1
#
_cell.length_a   1.000
_cell.length_b   1.000
_cell.length_c   1.000
_cell.angle_alpha   90.00
_cell.angle_beta   90.00
_cell.angle_gamma   90.00
#
_symmetry.space_group_name_H-M   'P 1'
#
loop_
_entity.id
_entity.type
_entity.pdbx_description
1 polymer ?
#
loop_
_entity_poly.entity_id
_entity_poly.type
_entity_poly.pdbx_seq_one_letter_code
_entity_poly.pdbx_strand_id
1 'polypeptide(L)'
;MFFGESAEKGKDEVEVKDVVYEEFLDLLNIIYPGYSSISAATYPHIMKLTDRFRMKDPLRKCHLFLQKNNDINEDTKLFLSTLFNI
;
A
#
# COMPACT_ATOMS: atom_id res chain seq x y z
N MET A 1 4.10 -12.54 -9.02
CA MET A 1 3.93 -11.80 -10.28
C MET A 1 4.93 -12.28 -11.32
N PHE A 2 6.24 -12.07 -11.15
CA PHE A 2 7.23 -12.43 -12.20
C PHE A 2 7.98 -13.77 -12.00
N PHE A 3 7.62 -14.55 -10.99
CA PHE A 3 8.26 -15.82 -10.65
C PHE A 3 7.29 -17.00 -10.84
N GLY A 4 7.81 -18.22 -11.01
CA GLY A 4 7.01 -19.46 -11.13
C GLY A 4 6.38 -19.68 -12.51
N GLU A 5 5.20 -20.28 -12.55
CA GLU A 5 4.37 -20.50 -13.76
C GLU A 5 3.31 -19.41 -13.94
N SER A 6 3.66 -18.16 -13.64
CA SER A 6 2.74 -17.03 -13.76
C SER A 6 2.60 -16.61 -15.22
N ALA A 7 1.39 -16.20 -15.65
CA ALA A 7 1.13 -15.74 -17.02
C ALA A 7 1.84 -14.41 -17.37
N GLU A 8 2.38 -13.72 -16.36
CA GLU A 8 3.23 -12.54 -16.50
C GLU A 8 4.72 -12.89 -16.74
N LYS A 9 5.11 -14.17 -16.66
CA LYS A 9 6.49 -14.59 -16.87
C LYS A 9 6.89 -14.39 -18.34
N GLY A 10 7.92 -13.57 -18.56
CA GLY A 10 8.47 -13.30 -19.89
C GLY A 10 7.72 -12.24 -20.69
N LYS A 11 6.78 -11.52 -20.06
CA LYS A 11 6.19 -10.31 -20.65
C LYS A 11 6.96 -9.09 -20.19
N ASP A 12 7.35 -8.24 -21.14
CA ASP A 12 7.98 -6.93 -20.84
C ASP A 12 6.97 -5.94 -20.22
N GLU A 13 5.67 -6.15 -20.48
CA GLU A 13 4.58 -5.30 -19.99
C GLU A 13 3.50 -6.11 -19.27
N VAL A 14 3.04 -5.60 -18.13
CA VAL A 14 1.95 -6.18 -17.35
C VAL A 14 0.93 -5.10 -17.05
N GLU A 15 -0.29 -5.31 -17.52
CA GLU A 15 -1.41 -4.42 -17.24
C GLU A 15 -1.91 -4.64 -15.81
N VAL A 16 -1.94 -3.57 -15.01
CA VAL A 16 -2.53 -3.58 -13.66
C VAL A 16 -3.92 -2.93 -13.74
N LYS A 17 -4.96 -3.76 -13.69
CA LYS A 17 -6.36 -3.30 -13.72
C LYS A 17 -6.83 -2.87 -12.33
N ASP A 18 -7.79 -1.95 -12.31
CA ASP A 18 -8.45 -1.41 -11.10
C ASP A 18 -7.52 -0.67 -10.13
N VAL A 19 -6.52 0.03 -10.68
CA VAL A 19 -5.60 0.88 -9.91
C VAL A 19 -5.52 2.26 -10.57
N VAL A 20 -5.68 3.31 -9.77
CA VAL A 20 -5.47 4.69 -10.24
C VAL A 20 -3.97 4.93 -10.33
N TYR A 21 -3.53 5.51 -11.45
CA TYR A 21 -2.11 5.77 -11.73
C TYR A 21 -1.42 6.55 -10.59
N GLU A 22 -2.09 7.59 -10.09
CA GLU A 22 -1.57 8.46 -9.01
C GLU A 22 -1.37 7.68 -7.70
N GLU A 23 -2.32 6.83 -7.32
CA GLU A 23 -2.23 5.98 -6.12
C GLU A 23 -1.09 4.96 -6.22
N PHE A 24 -0.84 4.44 -7.43
CA PHE A 24 0.26 3.51 -7.67
C PHE A 24 1.62 4.20 -7.65
N LEU A 25 1.69 5.43 -8.17
CA LEU A 25 2.89 6.25 -8.11
C LEU A 25 3.26 6.54 -6.64
N ASP A 26 2.28 6.86 -5.80
CA ASP A 26 2.49 7.09 -4.37
C ASP A 26 3.03 5.86 -3.65
N LEU A 27 2.53 4.67 -4.00
CA LEU A 27 3.05 3.41 -3.50
C LEU A 27 4.52 3.18 -3.90
N LEU A 28 4.87 3.45 -5.17
CA LEU A 28 6.26 3.35 -5.66
C LEU A 28 7.18 4.32 -4.93
N ASN A 29 6.72 5.55 -4.68
CA ASN A 29 7.46 6.58 -3.92
C ASN A 29 7.74 6.18 -2.46
N ILE A 30 6.94 5.28 -1.88
CA ILE A 30 7.13 4.76 -0.50
C ILE A 30 8.10 3.58 -0.48
N ILE A 31 8.09 2.76 -1.54
CA ILE A 31 8.96 1.59 -1.67
C ILE A 31 10.39 2.04 -1.96
N TYR A 32 10.56 3.02 -2.86
CA TYR A 32 11.86 3.59 -3.15
C TYR A 32 12.24 4.65 -2.11
N PRO A 33 13.31 4.46 -1.31
CA PRO A 33 13.71 5.42 -0.30
C PRO A 33 14.13 6.74 -0.98
N GLY A 34 13.31 7.78 -0.85
CA GLY A 34 13.69 9.13 -1.30
C GLY A 34 12.56 10.13 -1.54
N TYR A 35 11.30 9.72 -1.75
CA TYR A 35 10.37 10.63 -2.43
C TYR A 35 9.13 11.10 -1.67
N SER A 36 8.53 10.36 -0.74
CA SER A 36 7.27 10.85 -0.11
C SER A 36 7.04 10.37 1.32
N SER A 37 6.52 11.27 2.15
CA SER A 37 5.89 10.97 3.44
C SER A 37 4.44 10.53 3.24
N ILE A 38 4.00 9.49 3.95
CA ILE A 38 2.59 9.09 3.99
C ILE A 38 1.78 10.23 4.60
N SER A 39 0.68 10.62 3.98
CA SER A 39 -0.28 11.62 4.48
C SER A 39 -1.62 10.95 4.83
N ALA A 40 -2.44 11.57 5.67
CA ALA A 40 -3.76 11.05 6.05
C ALA A 40 -4.70 10.86 4.85
N ALA A 41 -4.58 11.70 3.82
CA ALA A 41 -5.34 11.57 2.57
C ALA A 41 -4.85 10.39 1.70
N THR A 42 -3.55 10.11 1.76
CA THR A 42 -2.88 9.14 0.90
C THR A 42 -2.87 7.72 1.51
N TYR A 43 -2.88 7.67 2.83
CA TYR A 43 -2.85 6.47 3.64
C TYR A 43 -3.85 5.35 3.23
N PRO A 44 -5.16 5.62 3.04
CA PRO A 44 -6.13 4.54 2.82
C PRO A 44 -5.92 3.80 1.49
N HIS A 45 -5.52 4.51 0.43
CA HIS A 45 -5.27 3.86 -0.85
C HIS A 45 -3.92 3.12 -0.86
N ILE A 46 -2.89 3.67 -0.22
CA ILE A 46 -1.59 2.97 -0.07
C ILE A 46 -1.81 1.65 0.68
N MET A 47 -2.59 1.66 1.76
CA MET A 47 -2.93 0.47 2.53
C MET A 47 -3.62 -0.58 1.66
N LYS A 48 -4.63 -0.18 0.87
CA LYS A 48 -5.37 -1.07 -0.04
C LYS A 48 -4.46 -1.69 -1.11
N LEU A 49 -3.58 -0.89 -1.73
CA LEU A 49 -2.65 -1.39 -2.74
C LEU A 49 -1.59 -2.30 -2.11
N THR A 50 -1.08 -1.91 -0.95
CA THR A 50 -0.09 -2.69 -0.22
C THR A 50 -0.60 -4.08 0.15
N ASP A 51 -1.84 -4.16 0.63
CA ASP A 51 -2.52 -5.43 0.90
C ASP A 51 -2.71 -6.26 -0.39
N ARG A 52 -3.22 -5.63 -1.46
CA ARG A 52 -3.41 -6.26 -2.78
C ARG A 52 -2.13 -6.90 -3.31
N PHE A 53 -1.00 -6.20 -3.22
CA PHE A 53 0.31 -6.69 -3.68
C PHE A 53 1.05 -7.52 -2.61
N ARG A 54 0.45 -7.73 -1.42
CA ARG A 54 1.03 -8.47 -0.29
C ARG A 54 2.42 -7.95 0.12
N MET A 55 2.60 -6.63 0.12
CA MET A 55 3.88 -6.00 0.44
C MET A 55 4.00 -5.68 1.94
N LYS A 56 4.93 -6.32 2.64
CA LYS A 56 5.03 -6.20 4.11
C LYS A 56 5.69 -4.88 4.58
N ASP A 57 6.68 -4.39 3.86
CA ASP A 57 7.43 -3.17 4.25
C ASP A 57 6.63 -1.87 4.19
N PRO A 58 5.96 -1.52 3.07
CA PRO A 58 5.10 -0.35 3.02
C PRO A 58 3.93 -0.46 4.00
N LEU A 59 3.43 -1.68 4.27
CA LEU A 59 2.36 -1.90 5.26
C LEU A 59 2.85 -1.51 6.65
N ARG A 60 4.04 -1.97 7.03
CA ARG A 60 4.66 -1.63 8.30
C ARG A 60 4.93 -0.13 8.45
N LYS A 61 5.34 0.56 7.38
CA LYS A 61 5.49 2.03 7.39
C LYS A 61 4.14 2.72 7.61
N CYS A 62 3.08 2.25 6.96
CA CYS A 62 1.71 2.72 7.16
C CYS A 62 1.25 2.53 8.62
N HIS A 63 1.54 1.38 9.22
CA HIS A 63 1.25 1.14 10.65
C HIS A 63 1.97 2.09 11.59
N LEU A 64 3.27 2.33 11.36
CA LEU A 64 4.05 3.28 12.16
C LEU A 64 3.51 4.70 12.03
N PHE A 65 3.00 5.07 10.84
CA PHE A 65 2.35 6.35 10.62
C PHE A 65 1.03 6.47 11.40
N LEU A 66 0.17 5.45 11.36
CA LEU A 66 -1.06 5.38 12.17
C LEU A 66 -0.77 5.43 13.68
N GLN A 67 0.26 4.74 14.13
CA GLN A 67 0.62 4.69 15.56
C GLN A 67 1.20 6.02 16.05
N LYS A 68 1.92 6.76 15.19
CA LYS A 68 2.48 8.07 15.54
C LYS A 68 1.46 9.21 15.49
N ASN A 69 0.46 9.13 14.63
CA ASN A 69 -0.57 10.16 14.52
C ASN A 69 -1.69 9.93 15.54
N ASN A 70 -1.60 10.63 16.67
CA ASN A 70 -2.59 10.58 17.75
C ASN A 70 -3.91 11.31 17.42
N ASP A 71 -4.00 11.97 16.26
CA ASP A 71 -5.18 12.69 15.75
C ASP A 71 -6.14 11.78 14.95
N ILE A 72 -5.75 10.53 14.68
CA ILE A 72 -6.59 9.60 13.93
C ILE A 72 -7.45 8.83 14.93
N ASN A 73 -8.78 9.01 14.85
CA ASN A 73 -9.77 8.34 15.70
C ASN A 73 -9.44 6.84 15.88
N GLU A 74 -9.45 6.39 17.13
CA GLU A 74 -9.25 4.98 17.50
C GLU A 74 -10.21 4.04 16.75
N ASP A 75 -11.43 4.52 16.47
CA ASP A 75 -12.44 3.79 15.69
C ASP A 75 -11.97 3.48 14.26
N THR A 76 -11.29 4.43 13.60
CA THR A 76 -10.76 4.23 12.25
C THR A 76 -9.63 3.21 12.28
N LYS A 77 -8.82 3.22 13.33
CA LYS A 77 -7.72 2.27 13.54
C LYS A 77 -8.24 0.85 13.76
N LEU A 78 -9.30 0.70 14.55
CA LEU A 78 -9.98 -0.58 14.80
C LEU A 78 -10.70 -1.10 13.55
N PHE A 79 -11.35 -0.23 12.80
CA PHE A 79 -12.02 -0.57 11.55
C PHE A 79 -11.02 -1.06 10.49
N LEU A 80 -9.87 -0.38 10.38
CA LEU A 80 -8.80 -0.76 9.46
C LEU A 80 -8.13 -2.09 9.85
N SER A 81 -7.88 -2.34 11.14
CA SER A 81 -7.34 -3.65 11.57
C SER A 81 -8.30 -4.79 11.25
N THR A 82 -9.60 -4.54 11.43
CA THR A 82 -10.65 -5.52 11.13
C THR A 82 -10.79 -5.78 9.62
N LEU A 83 -10.73 -4.73 8.79
CA LEU A 83 -10.85 -4.85 7.33
C LEU A 83 -9.67 -5.56 6.67
N PHE A 84 -8.46 -5.28 7.15
CA PHE A 84 -7.24 -5.79 6.55
C PHE A 84 -6.71 -7.04 7.27
N ASN A 85 -7.54 -7.64 8.16
CA ASN A 85 -7.27 -8.85 8.94
C ASN A 85 -5.86 -8.85 9.57
N ILE A 86 -5.61 -7.82 10.37
CA ILE A 86 -4.33 -7.52 11.03
C ILE A 86 -4.43 -7.85 12.51
#